data_AF-A0A323UPF4-F1
#
_entry.id   AF-A0A323UPF4-F1
#
_cell.length_a   1.000
_cell.length_b   1.000
_cell.length_c   1.000
_cell.angle_alpha   90.00
_cell.angle_beta   90.00
_cell.angle_gamma   90.00
#
_symmetry.space_group_name_H-M   'P 1'
#
loop_
_entity.id
_entity.type
_entity.pdbx_description
1 polymer ?
#
loop_
_entity_poly.entity_id
_entity_poly.type
_entity_poly.pdbx_seq_one_letter_code
_entity_poly.pdbx_strand_id
1 'polypeptide(L)'
;MANEDLVLRRRFIDFEEVYGAGWEDSQRNLYKYFAKSFGCRLVDACTAVPPDIVELLGQTSFRTSLRLTIAVNEDLLLMPKSDRNGFIGKGELFAWAPRSAPSSPDSFIWDEHISWLRTCYWYNHAPDGAYGSTWIADCKVIYLGSFAPLDEHTRNEFIEKVKAREES
;
A
#
# COMPACT_ATOMS: atom_id res chain seq x y z
N MET A 1 16.42 3.65 -11.97
CA MET A 1 16.37 2.31 -12.61
C MET A 1 16.98 1.23 -11.72
N ALA A 2 18.09 1.44 -11.01
CA ALA A 2 18.71 0.41 -10.14
C ALA A 2 17.86 -0.08 -8.95
N ASN A 3 17.03 0.80 -8.36
CA ASN A 3 16.27 0.45 -7.15
C ASN A 3 15.07 -0.47 -7.43
N GLU A 4 14.44 -0.36 -8.60
CA GLU A 4 13.31 -1.22 -8.98
C GLU A 4 13.75 -2.68 -9.07
N ASP A 5 14.79 -2.95 -9.88
CA ASP A 5 15.30 -4.31 -10.07
C ASP A 5 15.80 -4.92 -8.75
N LEU A 6 16.41 -4.10 -7.90
CA LEU A 6 16.85 -4.52 -6.56
C LEU A 6 15.67 -4.95 -5.68
N VAL A 7 14.62 -4.14 -5.61
CA VAL A 7 13.44 -4.42 -4.78
C VAL A 7 12.65 -5.61 -5.33
N LEU A 8 12.49 -5.71 -6.65
CA LEU A 8 11.79 -6.84 -7.28
C LEU A 8 12.54 -8.16 -7.07
N ARG A 9 13.88 -8.13 -7.04
CA ARG A 9 14.71 -9.32 -6.74
C ARG A 9 14.68 -9.69 -5.27
N ARG A 10 14.78 -8.71 -4.35
CA ARG A 10 14.91 -8.94 -2.91
C ARG A 10 13.57 -9.19 -2.22
N ARG A 11 12.49 -8.59 -2.73
CA ARG A 11 11.14 -8.63 -2.13
C ARG A 11 11.11 -8.13 -0.68
N PHE A 12 11.95 -7.17 -0.37
CA PHE A 12 11.89 -6.40 0.87
C PHE A 12 12.42 -4.98 0.65
N ILE A 13 12.07 -4.08 1.56
CA ILE A 13 12.62 -2.74 1.66
C ILE A 13 13.35 -2.64 3.00
N ASP A 14 14.64 -2.32 2.96
CA ASP A 14 15.43 -1.97 4.14
C ASP A 14 15.45 -0.44 4.26
N PHE A 15 14.84 0.09 5.30
CA PHE A 15 14.75 1.54 5.50
C PHE A 15 16.09 2.19 5.82
N GLU A 16 17.06 1.48 6.38
CA GLU A 16 18.42 2.00 6.58
C GLU A 16 19.16 2.10 5.24
N GLU A 17 18.98 1.15 4.32
CA GLU A 17 19.52 1.28 2.96
C GLU A 17 18.92 2.48 2.20
N VAL A 18 17.65 2.80 2.45
CA VAL A 18 16.93 3.91 1.78
C VAL A 18 17.25 5.28 2.40
N TYR A 19 17.25 5.37 3.73
CA TYR A 19 17.31 6.65 4.45
C TYR A 19 18.61 6.87 5.24
N GLY A 20 19.50 5.88 5.29
CA GLY A 20 20.75 5.94 6.06
C GLY A 20 20.51 6.03 7.57
N ALA A 21 21.41 6.71 8.29
CA ALA A 21 21.39 6.77 9.76
C ALA A 21 20.10 7.37 10.37
N GLY A 22 19.32 8.14 9.59
CA GLY A 22 18.04 8.73 10.03
C GLY A 22 16.82 7.88 9.71
N TRP A 23 16.97 6.59 9.44
CA TRP A 23 15.89 5.74 8.94
C TRP A 23 14.71 5.61 9.91
N GLU A 24 14.95 5.58 11.22
CA GLU A 24 13.88 5.47 12.22
C GLU A 24 12.90 6.66 12.16
N ASP A 25 13.42 7.88 12.02
CA ASP A 25 12.60 9.08 11.85
C ASP A 25 11.90 9.10 10.50
N SER A 26 12.63 8.78 9.43
CA SER A 26 12.11 8.77 8.07
C SER A 26 10.98 7.76 7.87
N GLN A 27 11.11 6.53 8.40
CA GLN A 27 10.04 5.53 8.31
C GLN A 27 8.78 5.96 9.07
N ARG A 28 8.94 6.62 10.22
CA ARG A 28 7.82 7.13 11.01
C ARG A 28 7.11 8.26 10.29
N ASN A 29 7.87 9.15 9.65
CA ASN A 29 7.31 10.21 8.82
C ASN A 29 6.59 9.64 7.59
N LEU A 30 7.12 8.59 6.97
CA LEU A 30 6.45 7.88 5.88
C LEU A 30 5.13 7.24 6.35
N TYR A 31 5.13 6.59 7.51
CA TYR A 31 3.90 6.04 8.09
C TYR A 31 2.86 7.12 8.41
N LYS A 32 3.29 8.28 8.96
CA LYS A 32 2.42 9.44 9.17
C LYS A 32 1.83 9.99 7.87
N TYR A 33 2.63 10.00 6.80
CA TYR A 33 2.14 10.37 5.47
C TYR A 33 1.01 9.44 5.03
N PHE A 34 1.19 8.12 5.16
CA PHE A 34 0.14 7.15 4.83
C PHE A 34 -1.09 7.28 5.73
N ALA A 35 -0.90 7.42 7.05
CA ALA A 35 -2.01 7.66 7.98
C ALA A 35 -2.82 8.92 7.60
N LYS A 36 -2.14 9.98 7.17
CA LYS A 36 -2.79 11.18 6.63
C LYS A 36 -3.53 10.90 5.32
N SER A 37 -2.93 10.17 4.38
CA SER A 37 -3.58 9.76 3.12
C SER A 37 -4.89 9.00 3.39
N PHE A 38 -4.82 8.03 4.31
CA PHE A 38 -5.99 7.27 4.77
C PHE A 38 -7.05 8.16 5.40
N GLY A 39 -6.67 9.05 6.32
CA GLY A 39 -7.59 10.01 6.93
C GLY A 39 -8.29 10.90 5.89
N CYS A 40 -7.56 11.42 4.91
CA CYS A 40 -8.15 12.17 3.80
C CYS A 40 -9.13 11.32 3.00
N ARG A 41 -8.79 10.05 2.70
CA ARG A 41 -9.69 9.15 1.96
C ARG A 41 -11.01 8.91 2.71
N LEU A 42 -10.97 8.78 4.04
CA LEU A 42 -12.17 8.64 4.87
C LEU A 42 -13.04 9.90 4.80
N VAL A 43 -12.43 11.08 4.90
CA VAL A 43 -13.15 12.36 4.78
C VAL A 43 -13.79 12.49 3.40
N ASP A 44 -13.07 12.14 2.33
CA ASP A 44 -13.59 12.12 0.95
C ASP A 44 -14.79 11.16 0.80
N ALA A 45 -14.85 10.11 1.62
CA ALA A 45 -15.97 9.17 1.70
C ALA A 45 -17.04 9.60 2.72
N CYS A 46 -17.04 10.85 3.18
CA CYS A 46 -17.96 11.38 4.20
C CYS A 46 -17.95 10.57 5.51
N THR A 47 -16.83 9.95 5.85
CA THR A 47 -16.65 9.14 7.05
C THR A 47 -15.74 9.86 8.05
N ALA A 48 -16.08 9.78 9.34
CA ALA A 48 -15.24 10.36 10.38
C ALA A 48 -13.89 9.63 10.48
N VAL A 49 -12.81 10.39 10.63
CA VAL A 49 -11.47 9.83 10.85
C VAL A 49 -11.39 9.30 12.29
N PRO A 50 -10.94 8.06 12.51
CA PRO A 50 -10.78 7.54 13.86
C PRO A 50 -9.80 8.37 14.70
N PRO A 51 -10.07 8.60 16.00
CA PRO A 51 -9.26 9.48 16.84
C PRO A 51 -7.78 9.07 16.95
N ASP A 52 -7.49 7.78 17.00
CA ASP A 52 -6.12 7.25 17.07
C ASP A 52 -5.29 7.63 15.83
N ILE A 53 -5.93 7.76 14.66
CA ILE A 53 -5.29 8.24 13.42
C ILE A 53 -4.91 9.71 13.49
N VAL A 54 -5.75 10.54 14.13
CA VAL A 54 -5.46 11.96 14.31
C VAL A 54 -4.35 12.13 15.34
N GLU A 55 -4.43 11.42 16.46
CA GLU A 55 -3.47 11.49 17.56
C GLU A 55 -2.07 11.04 17.13
N LEU A 56 -1.95 9.99 16.31
CA LEU A 56 -0.63 9.44 15.93
C LEU A 56 0.26 10.42 15.17
N LEU A 57 -0.31 11.43 14.48
CA LEU A 57 0.46 12.39 13.69
C LEU A 57 1.45 13.20 14.55
N GLY A 58 1.08 13.46 15.81
CA GLY A 58 1.93 14.15 16.79
C GLY A 58 2.90 13.24 17.56
N GLN A 59 2.82 11.91 17.37
CA GLN A 59 3.54 10.94 18.21
C GLN A 59 4.81 10.42 17.54
N THR A 60 5.69 9.83 18.35
CA THR A 60 6.92 9.13 17.93
C THR A 60 6.82 7.60 18.11
N SER A 61 5.82 7.14 18.86
CA SER A 61 5.43 5.75 19.03
C SER A 61 3.94 5.63 18.69
N PHE A 62 3.57 4.63 17.90
CA PHE A 62 2.20 4.50 17.41
C PHE A 62 1.43 3.45 18.20
N ARG A 63 0.25 3.85 18.70
CA ARG A 63 -0.78 2.96 19.22
C ARG A 63 -2.01 3.19 18.37
N THR A 64 -2.20 2.34 17.38
CA THR A 64 -3.25 2.51 16.38
C THR A 64 -3.75 1.16 15.89
N SER A 65 -5.01 1.15 15.46
CA SER A 65 -5.62 0.02 14.76
C SER A 65 -5.30 0.02 13.26
N LEU A 66 -4.66 1.06 12.73
CA LEU A 66 -4.16 1.07 11.36
C LEU A 66 -2.91 0.20 11.25
N ARG A 67 -2.92 -0.67 10.25
CA ARG A 67 -1.79 -1.49 9.84
C ARG A 67 -1.61 -1.35 8.34
N LEU A 68 -0.37 -1.30 7.89
CA LEU A 68 -0.07 -1.27 6.47
C LEU A 68 0.59 -2.57 6.03
N THR A 69 0.35 -2.95 4.78
CA THR A 69 1.16 -3.93 4.06
C THR A 69 1.51 -3.38 2.69
N ILE A 70 2.60 -3.85 2.09
CA ILE A 70 3.05 -3.38 0.78
C ILE A 70 3.28 -4.58 -0.12
N ALA A 71 2.65 -4.55 -1.30
CA ALA A 71 2.75 -5.61 -2.29
C ALA A 71 3.22 -5.07 -3.64
N VAL A 72 3.83 -5.97 -4.41
CA VAL A 72 4.14 -5.74 -5.81
C VAL A 72 2.94 -6.12 -6.65
N ASN A 73 2.46 -5.20 -7.50
CA ASN A 73 1.47 -5.49 -8.51
C ASN A 73 2.16 -6.17 -9.71
N GLU A 74 2.09 -7.49 -9.77
CA GLU A 74 2.76 -8.31 -10.78
C GLU A 74 2.18 -8.06 -12.17
N ASP A 75 0.88 -7.73 -12.27
CA ASP A 75 0.25 -7.47 -13.57
C ASP A 75 0.65 -6.09 -14.12
N LEU A 76 0.85 -5.08 -13.26
CA LEU A 76 1.42 -3.79 -13.70
C LEU A 76 2.89 -3.93 -14.13
N LEU A 77 3.61 -4.94 -13.65
CA LEU A 77 4.97 -5.23 -14.13
C LEU A 77 5.02 -5.75 -15.57
N LEU A 78 3.87 -6.10 -16.16
CA LEU A 78 3.77 -6.45 -17.57
C LEU A 78 3.70 -5.23 -18.49
N MET A 79 3.39 -4.05 -17.94
CA MET A 79 3.31 -2.80 -18.72
C MET A 79 4.68 -2.20 -19.01
N PRO A 80 4.87 -1.51 -20.15
CA PRO A 80 6.09 -0.75 -20.41
C PRO A 80 6.40 0.26 -19.30
N LYS A 81 7.68 0.46 -19.00
CA LYS A 81 8.11 1.40 -17.94
C LYS A 81 7.61 2.82 -18.16
N SER A 82 7.43 3.25 -19.41
CA SER A 82 6.87 4.57 -19.77
C SER A 82 5.44 4.77 -19.28
N ASP A 83 4.67 3.69 -19.19
CA ASP A 83 3.24 3.75 -18.94
C ASP A 83 2.93 3.53 -17.45
N ARG A 84 3.74 2.74 -16.76
CA ARG A 84 3.55 2.43 -15.33
C ARG A 84 4.32 3.37 -14.39
N ASN A 85 5.43 3.97 -14.80
CA ASN A 85 6.25 4.76 -13.87
C ASN A 85 5.60 6.10 -13.55
N GLY A 86 5.56 6.44 -12.27
CA GLY A 86 4.94 7.68 -11.78
C GLY A 86 3.41 7.66 -11.77
N PHE A 87 2.80 6.56 -12.21
CA PHE A 87 1.36 6.37 -12.06
C PHE A 87 0.99 6.32 -10.58
N ILE A 88 0.02 7.12 -10.16
CA ILE A 88 -0.53 7.08 -8.81
C ILE A 88 -2.02 6.82 -8.95
N GLY A 89 -2.51 5.81 -8.24
CA GLY A 89 -3.92 5.50 -8.22
C GLY A 89 -4.41 5.10 -6.85
N LYS A 90 -5.73 5.14 -6.70
CA LYS A 90 -6.44 4.85 -5.47
C LYS A 90 -7.43 3.72 -5.74
N GLY A 91 -7.46 2.74 -4.86
CA GLY A 91 -8.47 1.69 -4.87
C GLY A 91 -9.79 2.12 -4.22
N GLU A 92 -10.72 1.19 -4.22
CA GLU A 92 -12.00 1.35 -3.53
C GLU A 92 -11.82 1.27 -2.02
N LEU A 93 -12.58 2.08 -1.29
CA LEU A 93 -12.63 2.03 0.17
C LEU A 93 -13.75 1.07 0.56
N PHE A 94 -13.41 0.01 1.27
CA PHE A 94 -14.36 -0.91 1.85
C PHE A 94 -14.51 -0.60 3.34
N ALA A 95 -15.76 -0.59 3.82
CA ALA A 95 -16.10 -0.25 5.18
C ALA A 95 -17.07 -1.28 5.75
N TRP A 96 -16.84 -1.69 6.99
CA TRP A 96 -17.71 -2.61 7.73
C TRP A 96 -18.14 -1.99 9.05
N ALA A 97 -19.41 -2.19 9.39
CA ALA A 97 -20.00 -1.76 10.64
C ALA A 97 -20.25 -2.97 11.55
N PRO A 98 -20.05 -2.81 12.87
CA PRO A 98 -20.36 -3.87 13.81
C PRO A 98 -21.88 -4.07 13.87
N ARG A 99 -22.31 -5.29 14.18
CA ARG A 99 -23.75 -5.63 14.29
C ARG A 99 -24.49 -4.75 15.30
N SER A 100 -23.80 -4.28 16.34
CA SER A 100 -24.36 -3.40 17.38
C SER A 100 -24.56 -1.95 16.92
N ALA A 101 -23.88 -1.51 15.86
CA ALA A 101 -24.02 -0.16 15.31
C ALA A 101 -23.90 -0.16 13.77
N PRO A 102 -24.91 -0.68 13.04
CA PRO A 102 -24.83 -0.91 11.59
C PRO A 102 -24.62 0.34 10.73
N SER A 103 -24.91 1.53 11.28
CA SER A 103 -24.74 2.82 10.60
C SER A 103 -23.40 3.50 10.87
N SER A 104 -22.52 2.87 11.67
CA SER A 104 -21.25 3.46 12.11
C SER A 104 -20.12 2.49 11.82
N PRO A 105 -19.53 2.53 10.61
CA PRO A 105 -18.42 1.67 10.26
C PRO A 105 -17.22 1.96 11.18
N ASP A 106 -16.60 0.89 11.68
CA ASP A 106 -15.43 0.95 12.57
C ASP A 106 -14.22 0.21 12.01
N SER A 107 -14.37 -0.40 10.84
CA SER A 107 -13.36 -1.24 10.20
C SER A 107 -13.27 -0.89 8.72
N PHE A 108 -12.05 -0.72 8.21
CA PHE A 108 -11.83 -0.24 6.84
C PHE A 108 -10.68 -0.95 6.16
N ILE A 109 -10.84 -1.18 4.86
CA ILE A 109 -9.76 -1.59 3.95
C ILE A 109 -9.71 -0.61 2.80
N TRP A 110 -8.50 -0.20 2.45
CA TRP A 110 -8.25 0.64 1.29
C TRP A 110 -6.88 0.32 0.71
N ASP A 111 -6.62 0.80 -0.50
CA ASP A 111 -5.30 0.75 -1.09
C ASP A 111 -5.02 2.00 -1.93
N GLU A 112 -3.75 2.33 -2.02
CA GLU A 112 -3.24 3.23 -3.05
C GLU A 112 -1.99 2.60 -3.66
N HIS A 113 -1.64 3.00 -4.86
CA HIS A 113 -0.48 2.48 -5.55
C HIS A 113 0.33 3.59 -6.19
N ILE A 114 1.64 3.39 -6.20
CA ILE A 114 2.63 4.26 -6.84
C ILE A 114 3.45 3.36 -7.76
N SER A 115 3.32 3.58 -9.06
CA SER A 115 3.82 2.71 -10.09
C SER A 115 3.33 1.26 -9.88
N TRP A 116 4.24 0.31 -9.68
CA TRP A 116 3.93 -1.11 -9.43
C TRP A 116 3.85 -1.47 -7.94
N LEU A 117 4.10 -0.53 -7.02
CA LEU A 117 3.95 -0.75 -5.58
C LEU A 117 2.52 -0.44 -5.15
N ARG A 118 1.91 -1.36 -4.41
CA ARG A 118 0.58 -1.22 -3.81
C ARG A 118 0.72 -1.18 -2.30
N THR A 119 0.23 -0.12 -1.68
CA THR A 119 0.15 0.02 -0.22
C THR A 119 -1.29 -0.26 0.21
N CYS A 120 -1.48 -1.30 1.01
CA CYS A 120 -2.78 -1.69 1.54
C CYS A 120 -2.93 -1.21 2.99
N TYR A 121 -4.10 -0.65 3.29
CA TYR A 121 -4.50 -0.10 4.57
C TYR A 121 -5.50 -1.04 5.24
N TRP A 122 -5.22 -1.42 6.48
CA TRP A 122 -6.06 -2.32 7.28
C TRP A 122 -6.35 -1.63 8.61
N TYR A 123 -7.52 -1.01 8.73
CA TYR A 123 -7.94 -0.37 9.99
C TYR A 123 -8.95 -1.26 10.71
N ASN A 124 -8.62 -1.67 11.93
CA ASN A 124 -9.43 -2.61 12.73
C ASN A 124 -9.78 -3.90 11.98
N HIS A 125 -8.94 -4.29 11.03
CA HIS A 125 -9.08 -5.49 10.21
C HIS A 125 -7.75 -6.24 10.20
N ALA A 126 -7.81 -7.57 10.18
CA ALA A 126 -6.61 -8.39 10.04
C ALA A 126 -6.00 -8.18 8.63
N PRO A 127 -4.69 -7.88 8.52
CA PRO A 127 -4.04 -7.81 7.22
C PRO A 127 -4.03 -9.17 6.53
N ASP A 128 -4.23 -9.17 5.22
CA ASP A 128 -4.01 -10.36 4.40
C ASP A 128 -2.51 -10.56 4.15
N GLY A 129 -2.00 -11.72 4.56
CA GLY A 129 -0.58 -12.08 4.49
C GLY A 129 -0.03 -12.17 3.06
N ALA A 130 -0.89 -12.29 2.04
CA ALA A 130 -0.46 -12.24 0.64
C ALA A 130 0.17 -10.89 0.27
N TYR A 131 -0.19 -9.82 0.98
CA TYR A 131 0.27 -8.46 0.72
C TYR A 131 1.55 -8.08 1.49
N GLY A 132 2.24 -9.04 2.10
CA GLY A 132 3.54 -8.82 2.74
C GLY A 132 3.46 -8.65 4.25
N SER A 133 4.57 -8.21 4.85
CA SER A 133 4.64 -8.04 6.31
C SER A 133 3.79 -6.86 6.77
N THR A 134 3.10 -7.04 7.90
CA THR A 134 2.45 -5.93 8.61
C THR A 134 3.49 -4.92 9.07
N TRP A 135 3.19 -3.64 8.89
CA TRP A 135 4.09 -2.54 9.22
C TRP A 135 3.35 -1.39 9.91
N ILE A 136 3.92 -0.92 11.04
CA ILE A 136 3.49 0.27 11.77
C ILE A 136 4.68 1.17 12.12
N ALA A 137 5.70 1.24 11.26
CA ALA A 137 6.97 1.95 11.50
C ALA A 137 7.78 1.44 12.71
N ASP A 138 7.69 0.15 12.99
CA ASP A 138 8.30 -0.54 14.13
C ASP A 138 9.46 -1.47 13.74
N CYS A 139 9.80 -1.56 12.46
CA CYS A 139 10.85 -2.45 11.97
C CYS A 139 11.73 -1.76 10.91
N LYS A 140 13.00 -2.19 10.85
CA LYS A 140 13.96 -1.71 9.85
C LYS A 140 13.65 -2.23 8.44
N VAL A 141 13.11 -3.45 8.34
CA VAL A 141 12.89 -4.15 7.08
C VAL A 141 11.44 -4.59 7.00
N ILE A 142 10.81 -4.32 5.85
CA ILE A 142 9.48 -4.85 5.51
C ILE A 142 9.58 -5.77 4.30
N TYR A 143 8.87 -6.89 4.35
CA TYR A 143 8.77 -7.83 3.25
C TYR A 143 7.58 -7.48 2.36
N LEU A 144 7.81 -7.53 1.05
CA LEU A 144 6.81 -7.21 0.06
C LEU A 144 6.02 -8.45 -0.35
N GLY A 145 4.69 -8.32 -0.37
CA GLY A 145 3.82 -9.33 -0.93
C GLY A 145 3.71 -9.25 -2.46
N SER A 146 2.74 -10.00 -2.99
CA SER A 146 2.40 -9.99 -4.41
C SER A 146 0.90 -9.80 -4.59
N PHE A 147 0.54 -9.04 -5.61
CA PHE A 147 -0.84 -8.78 -6.02
C PHE A 147 -0.93 -8.99 -7.54
N ALA A 148 -1.81 -9.87 -7.97
CA ALA A 148 -2.01 -10.21 -9.37
C ALA A 148 -3.51 -10.45 -9.64
N PRO A 149 -4.29 -9.37 -9.82
CA PRO A 149 -5.75 -9.47 -9.95
C PRO A 149 -6.22 -10.09 -11.26
N LEU A 150 -5.40 -10.11 -12.30
CA LEU A 150 -5.77 -10.71 -13.57
C LEU A 150 -5.74 -12.24 -13.47
N ASP A 151 -6.78 -12.89 -13.97
CA ASP A 151 -6.74 -14.33 -14.22
C ASP A 151 -5.75 -14.67 -15.34
N GLU A 152 -5.40 -15.95 -15.46
CA GLU A 152 -4.39 -16.42 -16.42
C GLU A 152 -4.75 -16.08 -17.87
N HIS A 153 -6.03 -16.20 -18.24
CA HIS A 153 -6.47 -15.92 -19.60
C HIS A 153 -6.32 -14.44 -19.93
N THR A 154 -6.84 -13.57 -19.06
CA THR A 154 -6.77 -12.11 -19.21
C THR A 154 -5.33 -11.62 -19.19
N ARG A 155 -4.49 -12.20 -18.34
CA ARG A 155 -3.05 -11.88 -18.29
C ARG A 155 -2.35 -12.22 -19.60
N ASN A 156 -2.62 -13.39 -20.17
CA ASN A 156 -2.02 -13.79 -21.44
C ASN A 156 -2.46 -12.87 -22.58
N GLU A 157 -3.74 -12.50 -22.66
CA GLU A 157 -4.22 -11.51 -23.63
C GLU A 157 -3.53 -10.15 -23.46
N PHE A 158 -3.32 -9.73 -22.22
CA PHE A 158 -2.64 -8.47 -21.91
C PHE A 158 -1.18 -8.47 -22.39
N ILE A 159 -0.45 -9.56 -22.14
CA ILE A 159 0.94 -9.72 -22.58
C ILE A 159 1.05 -9.61 -24.10
N GLU A 160 0.18 -10.28 -24.85
CA GLU A 160 0.20 -10.24 -26.31
C GLU A 160 -0.11 -8.84 -26.84
N LYS A 161 -1.05 -8.11 -26.21
CA LYS A 161 -1.34 -6.70 -26.57
C LYS A 161 -0.15 -5.77 -26.33
N VAL A 162 0.58 -5.97 -25.23
CA VAL A 162 1.76 -5.15 -24.93
C VAL A 162 2.87 -5.41 -25.96
N LYS A 163 3.15 -6.68 -26.28
CA LYS A 163 4.16 -7.03 -27.30
C LYS A 163 3.85 -6.43 -28.67
N ALA A 164 2.60 -6.56 -29.13
CA ALA A 164 2.18 -6.03 -30.44
C ALA A 164 2.39 -4.51 -30.55
N ARG A 165 2.26 -3.78 -29.43
CA ARG A 165 2.48 -2.33 -29.37
C ARG A 165 3.97 -1.95 -29.39
N GLU A 166 4.85 -2.79 -28.85
CA GLU A 166 6.30 -2.55 -28.88
C GLU A 166 6.93 -2.84 -30.26
N GLU A 167 6.27 -3.67 -31.07
CA GLU A 167 6.71 -4.02 -32.43
C GLU A 167 6.20 -3.05 -33.53
N SER A 168 5.31 -2.11 -33.18
CA SER A 168 4.70 -1.13 -34.09
C SER A 168 5.38 0.24 -34.02
#